data_AF-A0A483V0N0-F1
#
_entry.id   AF-A0A483V0N0-F1
#
_cell.length_a   1.000
_cell.length_b   1.000
_cell.length_c   1.000
_cell.angle_alpha   90.00
_cell.angle_beta   90.00
_cell.angle_gamma   90.00
#
_symmetry.space_group_name_H-M   'P 1'
#
loop_
_entity.id
_entity.type
_entity.pdbx_description
1 polymer ?
#
loop_
_entity_poly.entity_id
_entity_poly.type
_entity_poly.pdbx_seq_one_letter_code
_entity_poly.pdbx_strand_id
1 'polypeptide(L)'
;MQGVVARRRSLTKSDFLSLEVPFPPINDQARIANLLAKVEGLIEQRKQLLQYLDDLLKSVFVDMFSDPVKNAKGWELTTIGELAVDVRYGTSVSAQGGKYKYIRMNNITPDGYWDFENLKYIDVDNKDLDKYSLQKGDLVFNRTNSKELVGKTAVYDRDETVIIAGYLIRVRFDQQTNPWFVWGHLNSKFGKAKLFNLCRNIIGMANINAQELRAIPILKPPLELQNKFATIVEKAHAIKFRYQQSLADLETLYDVVSQKAFKGELELSRVPIPTQIFFPVSGEEPEHGDAVQHIAVGNYLPVTNSLPSALDNAEARKSLIEEWLEAYIAQLGNSSFSVHEFMMTAQARLAELYPDVDSKFGESDYEHIKAWVFKALAIGTLKQVFNDADNCIELKAVLV
;
A
#
# COMPACT_ATOMS: atom_id res chain seq x y z
N MET A 1 7.93 51.98 -2.63
CA MET A 1 8.41 50.77 -1.93
C MET A 1 8.41 49.62 -2.93
N GLN A 2 9.54 49.32 -3.57
CA GLN A 2 9.70 48.13 -4.41
C GLN A 2 10.09 46.96 -3.50
N GLY A 3 9.22 45.96 -3.39
CA GLY A 3 9.47 44.75 -2.62
C GLY A 3 10.57 43.93 -3.27
N VAL A 4 11.69 43.76 -2.57
CA VAL A 4 12.75 42.83 -2.94
C VAL A 4 12.24 41.43 -2.61
N VAL A 5 11.75 40.71 -3.63
CA VAL A 5 11.56 39.26 -3.54
C VAL A 5 12.95 38.64 -3.40
N ALA A 6 13.18 37.84 -2.37
CA ALA A 6 14.47 37.18 -2.14
C ALA A 6 14.88 36.41 -3.40
N ARG A 7 16.05 36.75 -3.99
CA ARG A 7 16.68 35.98 -5.08
C ARG A 7 16.81 34.53 -4.61
N ARG A 8 16.23 33.56 -5.34
CA ARG A 8 16.55 32.14 -5.17
C ARG A 8 18.06 31.99 -5.28
N ARG A 9 18.72 31.65 -4.18
CA ARG A 9 20.15 31.30 -4.16
C ARG A 9 20.27 29.92 -4.80
N SER A 10 20.99 29.83 -5.91
CA SER A 10 21.38 28.56 -6.53
C SER A 10 22.81 28.22 -6.10
N LEU A 11 23.07 26.97 -5.76
CA LEU A 11 24.42 26.48 -5.50
C LEU A 11 25.21 26.46 -6.81
N THR A 12 26.34 27.17 -6.90
CA THR A 12 27.17 27.12 -8.12
C THR A 12 28.03 25.85 -8.12
N LYS A 13 28.51 25.43 -9.29
CA LYS A 13 29.45 24.30 -9.40
C LYS A 13 30.70 24.51 -8.53
N SER A 14 31.19 25.76 -8.47
CA SER A 14 32.35 26.10 -7.64
C SER A 14 32.02 25.93 -6.16
N ASP A 15 30.87 26.45 -5.71
CA ASP A 15 30.45 26.34 -4.31
C ASP A 15 30.22 24.87 -3.90
N PHE A 16 29.69 24.04 -4.80
CA PHE A 16 29.48 22.61 -4.56
C PHE A 16 30.79 21.85 -4.41
N LEU A 17 31.77 22.10 -5.30
CA LEU A 17 33.07 21.44 -5.25
C LEU A 17 33.94 21.90 -4.07
N SER A 18 33.65 23.07 -3.48
CA SER A 18 34.34 23.55 -2.27
C SER A 18 33.65 23.15 -0.96
N LEU A 19 32.59 22.34 -1.01
CA LEU A 19 31.97 21.80 0.21
C LEU A 19 32.92 20.82 0.89
N GLU A 20 33.26 21.12 2.14
CA GLU A 20 33.98 20.18 3.00
C GLU A 20 33.02 19.09 3.51
N VAL A 21 33.34 17.83 3.24
CA VAL A 21 32.58 16.67 3.71
C VAL A 21 33.46 15.79 4.60
N PRO A 22 32.91 15.22 5.68
CA PRO A 22 33.61 14.23 6.49
C PRO A 22 34.06 13.05 5.62
N PHE A 23 35.34 12.68 5.73
CA PHE A 23 35.94 11.59 4.95
C PHE A 23 36.52 10.50 5.88
N PRO A 24 35.66 9.65 6.48
CA PRO A 24 36.12 8.59 7.38
C PRO A 24 36.90 7.49 6.63
N PRO A 25 37.62 6.59 7.33
CA PRO A 25 38.30 5.46 6.70
C PRO A 25 37.37 4.58 5.87
N ILE A 26 37.89 3.93 4.82
CA ILE A 26 37.07 3.17 3.86
C ILE A 26 36.20 2.08 4.50
N ASN A 27 36.70 1.40 5.54
CA ASN A 27 35.93 0.39 6.26
C ASN A 27 34.76 1.02 7.03
N ASP A 28 34.95 2.21 7.57
CA ASP A 28 33.91 2.94 8.28
C ASP A 28 32.89 3.54 7.30
N GLN A 29 33.34 4.01 6.12
CA GLN A 29 32.44 4.38 5.02
C GLN A 29 31.53 3.19 4.64
N ALA A 30 32.09 1.99 4.46
CA ALA A 30 31.34 0.80 4.12
C ALA A 30 30.34 0.39 5.22
N ARG A 31 30.74 0.49 6.49
CA ARG A 31 29.86 0.22 7.64
C ARG A 31 28.70 1.21 7.72
N ILE A 32 28.98 2.51 7.55
CA ILE A 32 27.98 3.57 7.55
C ILE A 32 26.98 3.34 6.40
N ALA A 33 27.48 3.13 5.18
CA ALA A 33 26.64 2.91 4.01
C ALA A 33 25.71 1.70 4.19
N ASN A 34 26.24 0.56 4.65
CA ASN A 34 25.42 -0.63 4.90
C ASN A 34 24.39 -0.43 6.01
N LEU A 35 24.74 0.28 7.08
CA LEU A 35 23.79 0.56 8.16
C LEU A 35 22.63 1.43 7.67
N LEU A 36 22.92 2.51 6.94
CA LEU A 36 21.91 3.40 6.38
C LEU A 36 21.05 2.67 5.34
N ALA A 37 21.66 1.90 4.44
CA ALA A 37 20.95 1.12 3.44
C ALA A 37 19.99 0.10 4.04
N LYS A 38 20.34 -0.51 5.19
CA LYS A 38 19.43 -1.40 5.91
C LYS A 38 18.20 -0.67 6.45
N VAL A 39 18.38 0.52 7.03
CA VAL A 39 17.25 1.32 7.54
C VAL A 39 16.37 1.79 6.38
N GLU A 40 16.96 2.27 5.28
CA GLU A 40 16.25 2.62 4.05
C GLU A 40 15.46 1.43 3.48
N GLY A 41 16.07 0.23 3.45
CA GLY A 41 15.39 -0.99 3.03
C GLY A 41 14.16 -1.32 3.90
N LEU A 42 14.26 -1.14 5.22
CA LEU A 42 13.13 -1.32 6.12
C LEU A 42 12.02 -0.27 5.91
N ILE A 43 12.40 0.99 5.63
CA ILE A 43 11.46 2.07 5.29
C ILE A 43 10.67 1.71 4.03
N GLU A 44 11.36 1.28 2.97
CA GLU A 44 10.72 0.92 1.71
C GLU A 44 9.82 -0.32 1.84
N GLN A 45 10.27 -1.35 2.56
CA GLN A 45 9.41 -2.51 2.89
C GLN A 45 8.15 -2.09 3.66
N ARG A 46 8.27 -1.13 4.59
CA ARG A 46 7.12 -0.66 5.36
C ARG A 46 6.12 0.11 4.49
N LYS A 47 6.60 0.95 3.57
CA LYS A 47 5.75 1.63 2.57
C LYS A 47 5.03 0.63 1.66
N GLN A 48 5.72 -0.40 1.19
CA GLN A 48 5.13 -1.47 0.37
C GLN A 48 4.03 -2.23 1.12
N LEU A 49 4.26 -2.60 2.38
CA LEU A 49 3.26 -3.28 3.20
C LEU A 49 2.00 -2.42 3.43
N LEU A 50 2.15 -1.10 3.59
CA LEU A 50 1.01 -0.18 3.68
C LEU A 50 0.18 -0.19 2.38
N GLN A 51 0.85 -0.19 1.23
CA GLN A 51 0.20 -0.28 -0.08
C GLN A 51 -0.53 -1.63 -0.26
N TYR A 52 0.08 -2.75 0.15
CA TYR A 52 -0.55 -4.07 0.07
C TYR A 52 -1.81 -4.19 0.93
N LEU A 53 -1.85 -3.54 2.10
CA LEU A 53 -3.07 -3.50 2.92
C LEU A 53 -4.22 -2.77 2.19
N ASP A 54 -3.92 -1.68 1.49
CA ASP A 54 -4.93 -0.95 0.71
C ASP A 54 -5.43 -1.77 -0.48
N ASP A 55 -4.53 -2.48 -1.16
CA ASP A 55 -4.90 -3.33 -2.30
C ASP A 55 -5.63 -4.61 -1.86
N LEU A 56 -5.34 -5.14 -0.68
CA LEU A 56 -6.11 -6.20 -0.05
C LEU A 56 -7.56 -5.77 0.17
N LEU A 57 -7.79 -4.60 0.78
CA LEU A 57 -9.15 -4.11 1.05
C LEU A 57 -9.95 -3.90 -0.25
N LYS A 58 -9.31 -3.38 -1.30
CA LYS A 58 -9.96 -3.24 -2.62
C LYS A 58 -10.32 -4.61 -3.20
N SER A 59 -9.42 -5.59 -3.11
CA SER A 59 -9.65 -6.95 -3.62
C SER A 59 -10.77 -7.66 -2.86
N VAL A 60 -10.75 -7.59 -1.53
CA VAL A 60 -11.81 -8.15 -0.67
C VAL A 60 -13.17 -7.51 -0.99
N PHE A 61 -13.22 -6.19 -1.20
CA PHE A 61 -14.46 -5.53 -1.58
C PHE A 61 -15.04 -6.10 -2.89
N VAL A 62 -14.20 -6.25 -3.92
CA VAL A 62 -14.60 -6.80 -5.22
C VAL A 62 -15.05 -8.26 -5.09
N ASP A 63 -14.33 -9.08 -4.32
CA ASP A 63 -14.69 -10.47 -4.09
C ASP A 63 -16.03 -10.62 -3.35
N MET A 64 -16.26 -9.82 -2.30
CA MET A 64 -17.47 -9.87 -1.49
C MET A 64 -18.70 -9.35 -2.23
N PHE A 65 -18.55 -8.25 -2.98
CA PHE A 65 -19.70 -7.50 -3.51
C PHE A 65 -19.82 -7.46 -5.03
N SER A 66 -18.80 -7.92 -5.78
CA SER A 66 -18.66 -7.74 -7.22
C SER A 66 -18.44 -6.27 -7.63
N ASP A 67 -17.92 -6.08 -8.85
CA ASP A 67 -18.00 -4.81 -9.56
C ASP A 67 -19.48 -4.48 -9.86
N PRO A 68 -19.97 -3.25 -9.56
CA PRO A 68 -21.30 -2.77 -9.92
C PRO A 68 -21.68 -2.90 -11.40
N VAL A 69 -20.72 -2.84 -12.32
CA VAL A 69 -20.97 -2.99 -13.77
C VAL A 69 -21.28 -4.44 -14.12
N LYS A 70 -20.52 -5.40 -13.56
CA LYS A 70 -20.72 -6.82 -13.80
C LYS A 70 -21.91 -7.36 -13.01
N ASN A 71 -22.08 -6.85 -11.79
CA ASN A 71 -23.06 -7.31 -10.79
C ASN A 71 -23.23 -8.84 -10.80
N ALA A 72 -22.12 -9.59 -10.79
CA ALA A 72 -22.13 -11.04 -11.00
C ALA A 72 -22.91 -11.79 -9.92
N LYS A 73 -23.12 -11.16 -8.76
CA LYS A 73 -23.87 -11.69 -7.62
C LYS A 73 -25.35 -11.28 -7.61
N GLY A 74 -25.80 -10.47 -8.58
CA GLY A 74 -27.21 -10.12 -8.76
C GLY A 74 -27.79 -9.25 -7.64
N TRP A 75 -26.97 -8.40 -7.00
CA TRP A 75 -27.44 -7.51 -5.95
C TRP A 75 -28.37 -6.43 -6.51
N GLU A 76 -29.31 -5.97 -5.68
CA GLU A 76 -30.17 -4.84 -6.03
C GLU A 76 -29.32 -3.61 -6.34
N LEU A 77 -29.63 -2.92 -7.44
CA LEU A 77 -28.99 -1.67 -7.82
C LEU A 77 -29.82 -0.51 -7.28
N THR A 78 -29.18 0.36 -6.50
CA THR A 78 -29.77 1.55 -5.89
C THR A 78 -28.83 2.75 -6.06
N THR A 79 -29.08 3.85 -5.37
CA THR A 79 -28.21 5.04 -5.35
C THR A 79 -27.79 5.42 -3.93
N ILE A 80 -26.67 6.13 -3.79
CA ILE A 80 -26.23 6.65 -2.47
C ILE A 80 -27.34 7.50 -1.82
N GLY A 81 -28.12 8.24 -2.61
CA GLY A 81 -29.22 9.05 -2.11
C GLY A 81 -30.37 8.25 -1.51
N GLU A 82 -30.65 7.06 -2.04
CA GLU A 82 -31.71 6.15 -1.53
C GLU A 82 -31.29 5.45 -0.24
N LEU A 83 -29.98 5.25 -0.02
CA LEU A 83 -29.42 4.68 1.21
C LEU A 83 -29.27 5.73 2.34
N ALA A 84 -29.30 7.02 1.99
CA ALA A 84 -29.00 8.12 2.91
C ALA A 84 -30.27 8.68 3.58
N VAL A 85 -30.21 8.86 4.91
CA VAL A 85 -31.25 9.58 5.67
C VAL A 85 -31.00 11.08 5.72
N ASP A 86 -29.73 11.51 5.61
CA ASP A 86 -29.36 12.92 5.58
C ASP A 86 -28.08 13.13 4.77
N VAL A 87 -28.06 14.19 3.95
CA VAL A 87 -26.88 14.61 3.18
C VAL A 87 -26.76 16.12 3.27
N ARG A 88 -25.68 16.60 3.90
CA ARG A 88 -25.48 18.03 4.19
C ARG A 88 -24.09 18.51 3.87
N TYR A 89 -24.02 19.75 3.41
CA TYR A 89 -22.76 20.48 3.27
C TYR A 89 -22.27 20.97 4.63
N GLY A 90 -20.96 21.06 4.77
CA GLY A 90 -20.34 21.77 5.89
C GLY A 90 -20.52 23.29 5.84
N THR A 91 -19.90 23.96 6.81
CA THR A 91 -19.98 25.42 6.96
C THR A 91 -18.93 26.16 6.12
N SER A 92 -19.27 27.35 5.63
CA SER A 92 -18.33 28.25 4.93
C SER A 92 -17.59 29.21 5.88
N VAL A 93 -17.77 29.06 7.20
CA VAL A 93 -17.10 29.92 8.19
C VAL A 93 -15.59 29.69 8.14
N SER A 94 -14.83 30.78 8.24
CA SER A 94 -13.37 30.76 8.24
C SER A 94 -12.83 30.32 9.60
N ALA A 95 -11.73 29.55 9.58
CA ALA A 95 -11.08 29.08 10.79
C ALA A 95 -10.30 30.20 11.48
N GLN A 96 -10.92 30.88 12.46
CA GLN A 96 -10.31 31.96 13.23
C GLN A 96 -10.00 31.56 14.69
N GLY A 97 -9.93 30.25 14.97
CA GLY A 97 -9.91 29.71 16.34
C GLY A 97 -11.33 29.42 16.83
N GLY A 98 -11.46 28.94 18.06
CA GLY A 98 -12.76 28.65 18.67
C GLY A 98 -12.79 27.31 19.41
N LYS A 99 -13.99 26.92 19.84
CA LYS A 99 -14.22 25.75 20.68
C LYS A 99 -14.17 24.43 19.91
N TYR A 100 -14.64 24.40 18.66
CA TYR A 100 -14.87 23.15 17.94
C TYR A 100 -13.75 22.84 16.94
N LYS A 101 -13.32 21.58 16.90
CA LYS A 101 -12.39 21.10 15.85
C LYS A 101 -13.04 21.20 14.48
N TYR A 102 -12.27 21.68 13.51
CA TYR A 102 -12.74 21.98 12.17
C TYR A 102 -12.07 21.10 11.12
N ILE A 103 -12.83 20.15 10.61
CA ILE A 103 -12.41 19.15 9.62
C ILE A 103 -12.49 19.76 8.22
N ARG A 104 -11.37 19.70 7.49
CA ARG A 104 -11.20 20.28 6.14
C ARG A 104 -10.81 19.18 5.15
N MET A 105 -10.73 19.54 3.87
CA MET A 105 -10.35 18.60 2.79
C MET A 105 -8.97 17.93 2.97
N ASN A 106 -8.06 18.56 3.73
CA ASN A 106 -6.73 18.02 4.02
C ASN A 106 -6.74 17.00 5.15
N ASN A 107 -7.80 16.95 5.96
CA ASN A 107 -7.94 15.97 7.03
C ASN A 107 -8.44 14.62 6.53
N ILE A 108 -8.71 14.48 5.23
CA ILE A 108 -9.03 13.21 4.60
C ILE A 108 -7.83 12.81 3.73
N THR A 109 -7.22 11.68 4.03
CA THR A 109 -6.07 11.16 3.29
C THR A 109 -6.51 10.60 1.92
N PRO A 110 -5.60 10.50 0.92
CA PRO A 110 -5.95 10.00 -0.42
C PRO A 110 -6.60 8.61 -0.45
N ASP A 111 -6.18 7.76 0.47
CA ASP A 111 -6.64 6.40 0.76
C ASP A 111 -7.94 6.35 1.59
N GLY A 112 -8.47 7.49 2.01
CA GLY A 112 -9.81 7.57 2.60
C GLY A 112 -9.86 7.38 4.12
N TYR A 113 -8.79 7.74 4.83
CA TYR A 113 -8.74 7.76 6.28
C TYR A 113 -8.59 9.18 6.81
N TRP A 114 -8.52 9.31 8.13
CA TRP A 114 -8.41 10.60 8.79
C TRP A 114 -6.96 10.96 9.09
N ASP A 115 -6.61 12.19 8.73
CA ASP A 115 -5.44 12.89 9.23
C ASP A 115 -5.90 14.03 10.16
N PHE A 116 -5.57 13.90 11.44
CA PHE A 116 -5.89 14.90 12.47
C PHE A 116 -4.69 15.75 12.86
N GLU A 117 -3.60 15.70 12.09
CA GLU A 117 -2.51 16.64 12.24
C GLU A 117 -2.96 18.06 11.88
N ASN A 118 -2.39 19.04 12.57
CA ASN A 118 -2.62 20.47 12.28
C ASN A 118 -4.10 20.89 12.21
N LEU A 119 -4.92 20.31 13.09
CA LEU A 119 -6.34 20.66 13.21
C LEU A 119 -6.54 22.16 13.45
N LYS A 120 -7.57 22.69 12.80
CA LYS A 120 -8.04 24.06 13.01
C LYS A 120 -9.27 24.06 13.89
N TYR A 121 -9.60 25.23 14.41
CA TYR A 121 -10.72 25.42 15.29
C TYR A 121 -11.63 26.52 14.78
N ILE A 122 -12.92 26.41 15.12
CA ILE A 122 -13.97 27.32 14.72
C ILE A 122 -15.01 27.45 15.82
N ASP A 123 -15.67 28.60 15.87
CA ASP A 123 -16.94 28.76 16.57
C ASP A 123 -18.10 28.74 15.59
N VAL A 124 -19.18 28.10 16.00
CA VAL A 124 -20.44 28.03 15.29
C VAL A 124 -21.56 28.24 16.29
N ASP A 125 -22.61 28.96 15.87
CA ASP A 125 -23.80 29.15 16.67
C ASP A 125 -24.37 27.79 17.08
N ASN A 126 -24.80 27.65 18.34
CA ASN A 126 -25.34 26.38 18.86
C ASN A 126 -26.52 25.85 18.02
N LYS A 127 -27.31 26.73 17.39
CA LYS A 127 -28.43 26.37 16.50
C LYS A 127 -27.98 25.64 15.22
N ASP A 128 -26.74 25.87 14.78
CA ASP A 128 -26.18 25.33 13.55
C ASP A 128 -25.28 24.11 13.80
N LEU A 129 -25.08 23.73 15.07
CA LEU A 129 -24.16 22.67 15.45
C LEU A 129 -24.58 21.31 14.89
N ASP A 130 -25.86 20.95 14.95
CA ASP A 130 -26.38 19.69 14.39
C ASP A 130 -26.28 19.61 12.86
N LYS A 131 -26.25 20.78 12.21
CA LYS A 131 -26.17 20.88 10.75
C LYS A 131 -24.78 20.54 10.23
N TYR A 132 -23.73 20.89 10.98
CA TYR A 132 -22.34 20.78 10.53
C TYR A 132 -21.51 19.78 11.33
N SER A 133 -22.02 19.24 12.43
CA SER A 133 -21.32 18.26 13.25
C SER A 133 -21.26 16.88 12.61
N LEU A 134 -20.20 16.13 12.93
CA LEU A 134 -20.13 14.69 12.66
C LEU A 134 -20.56 13.88 13.87
N GLN A 135 -21.14 12.74 13.58
CA GLN A 135 -21.44 11.66 14.51
C GLN A 135 -20.72 10.39 14.03
N LYS A 136 -20.40 9.50 14.97
CA LYS A 136 -19.80 8.21 14.65
C LYS A 136 -20.68 7.46 13.64
N GLY A 137 -20.07 6.98 12.56
CA GLY A 137 -20.74 6.36 11.42
C GLY A 137 -21.11 7.32 10.28
N ASP A 138 -20.93 8.63 10.43
CA ASP A 138 -21.11 9.55 9.31
C ASP A 138 -20.01 9.34 8.27
N LEU A 139 -20.39 9.26 7.00
CA LEU A 139 -19.45 9.25 5.88
C LEU A 139 -19.21 10.68 5.40
N VAL A 140 -17.95 11.05 5.21
CA VAL A 140 -17.55 12.40 4.80
C VAL A 140 -16.88 12.33 3.44
N PHE A 141 -17.41 13.11 2.51
CA PHE A 141 -17.02 13.13 1.12
C PHE A 141 -16.42 14.49 0.75
N ASN A 142 -15.22 14.49 0.18
CA ASN A 142 -14.54 15.68 -0.28
C ASN A 142 -15.06 16.13 -1.66
N ARG A 143 -15.90 17.15 -1.68
CA ARG A 143 -16.57 17.60 -2.91
C ARG A 143 -15.74 18.52 -3.79
N THR A 144 -14.60 19.03 -3.32
CA THR A 144 -13.79 20.00 -4.07
C THR A 144 -12.31 19.75 -3.84
N ASN A 145 -11.59 19.42 -4.91
CA ASN A 145 -10.15 19.22 -4.87
C ASN A 145 -9.54 19.25 -6.27
N SER A 146 -8.28 18.84 -6.45
CA SER A 146 -7.78 18.46 -7.78
C SER A 146 -8.61 17.30 -8.35
N LYS A 147 -8.48 17.04 -9.65
CA LYS A 147 -9.26 16.02 -10.33
C LYS A 147 -8.99 14.60 -9.80
N GLU A 148 -7.78 14.36 -9.33
CA GLU A 148 -7.31 13.08 -8.79
C GLU A 148 -7.78 12.88 -7.33
N LEU A 149 -8.01 13.97 -6.60
CA LEU A 149 -8.30 13.97 -5.16
C LEU A 149 -9.75 14.34 -4.81
N VAL A 150 -10.57 14.70 -5.81
CA VAL A 150 -12.00 14.91 -5.60
C VAL A 150 -12.68 13.57 -5.30
N GLY A 151 -13.59 13.57 -4.33
CA GLY A 151 -14.27 12.37 -3.87
C GLY A 151 -13.47 11.45 -2.95
N LYS A 152 -12.34 11.94 -2.38
CA LYS A 152 -11.79 11.34 -1.15
C LYS A 152 -12.90 11.18 -0.11
N THR A 153 -12.99 10.00 0.48
CA THR A 153 -14.10 9.62 1.35
C THR A 153 -13.57 8.90 2.58
N ALA A 154 -14.00 9.33 3.77
CA ALA A 154 -13.68 8.70 5.05
C ALA A 154 -14.93 8.49 5.90
N VAL A 155 -14.94 7.45 6.73
CA VAL A 155 -15.99 7.21 7.74
C VAL A 155 -15.53 7.76 9.07
N TYR A 156 -16.33 8.62 9.69
CA TYR A 156 -16.03 9.16 11.01
C TYR A 156 -16.27 8.10 12.08
N ASP A 157 -15.22 7.72 12.80
CA ASP A 157 -15.20 6.57 13.72
C ASP A 157 -15.02 6.97 15.20
N ARG A 158 -15.02 8.28 15.48
CA ARG A 158 -14.81 8.85 16.82
C ARG A 158 -16.11 9.37 17.44
N ASP A 159 -16.16 9.39 18.76
CA ASP A 159 -17.30 9.90 19.53
C ASP A 159 -17.22 11.43 19.78
N GLU A 160 -16.13 12.07 19.37
CA GLU A 160 -15.94 13.50 19.54
C GLU A 160 -16.82 14.31 18.56
N THR A 161 -17.41 15.42 19.04
CA THR A 161 -18.11 16.36 18.16
C THR A 161 -17.12 17.26 17.42
N VAL A 162 -17.11 17.16 16.10
CA VAL A 162 -16.29 17.99 15.21
C VAL A 162 -17.15 18.61 14.11
N ILE A 163 -16.73 19.74 13.57
CA ILE A 163 -17.46 20.50 12.55
C ILE A 163 -16.78 20.33 11.19
N ILE A 164 -17.54 20.12 10.11
CA ILE A 164 -16.99 20.02 8.76
C ILE A 164 -17.05 21.33 7.97
N ALA A 165 -16.02 21.57 7.15
CA ALA A 165 -15.94 22.68 6.21
C ALA A 165 -16.85 22.49 4.98
N GLY A 166 -17.23 23.59 4.32
CA GLY A 166 -18.15 23.60 3.17
C GLY A 166 -17.63 22.90 1.90
N TYR A 167 -16.36 22.53 1.87
CA TYR A 167 -15.76 21.66 0.85
C TYR A 167 -15.99 20.17 1.11
N LEU A 168 -16.67 19.84 2.21
CA LEU A 168 -17.04 18.48 2.58
C LEU A 168 -18.57 18.32 2.57
N ILE A 169 -19.00 17.10 2.27
CA ILE A 169 -20.39 16.66 2.37
C ILE A 169 -20.45 15.55 3.40
N ARG A 170 -21.31 15.69 4.40
CA ARG A 170 -21.70 14.63 5.34
C ARG A 170 -22.81 13.81 4.72
N VAL A 171 -22.70 12.49 4.80
CA VAL A 171 -23.74 11.53 4.46
C VAL A 171 -24.00 10.65 5.68
N ARG A 172 -25.24 10.62 6.13
CA ARG A 172 -25.71 9.72 7.18
C ARG A 172 -26.64 8.70 6.55
N PHE A 173 -26.38 7.42 6.80
CA PHE A 173 -27.13 6.33 6.19
C PHE A 173 -28.23 5.79 7.09
N ASP A 174 -29.15 5.04 6.49
CA ASP A 174 -30.16 4.28 7.22
C ASP A 174 -29.54 3.11 8.03
N GLN A 175 -30.37 2.46 8.84
CA GLN A 175 -29.93 1.32 9.66
C GLN A 175 -29.63 0.05 8.83
N GLN A 176 -29.97 0.03 7.54
CA GLN A 176 -29.72 -1.10 6.64
C GLN A 176 -28.43 -0.94 5.83
N THR A 177 -27.68 0.14 6.08
CA THR A 177 -26.48 0.48 5.33
C THR A 177 -25.31 0.70 6.27
N ASN A 178 -24.25 -0.11 6.11
CA ASN A 178 -23.00 0.11 6.81
C ASN A 178 -22.16 1.17 6.06
N PRO A 179 -21.74 2.27 6.70
CA PRO A 179 -20.93 3.31 6.08
C PRO A 179 -19.63 2.80 5.47
N TRP A 180 -19.00 1.78 6.08
CA TRP A 180 -17.75 1.19 5.58
C TRP A 180 -17.94 0.46 4.25
N PHE A 181 -19.12 -0.10 3.99
CA PHE A 181 -19.45 -0.67 2.68
C PHE A 181 -19.47 0.44 1.61
N VAL A 182 -20.11 1.57 1.88
CA VAL A 182 -20.17 2.70 0.92
C VAL A 182 -18.78 3.33 0.75
N TRP A 183 -18.00 3.42 1.82
CA TRP A 183 -16.58 3.80 1.76
C TRP A 183 -15.77 2.88 0.86
N GLY A 184 -15.95 1.55 0.98
CA GLY A 184 -15.28 0.56 0.14
C GLY A 184 -15.66 0.72 -1.34
N HIS A 185 -16.93 0.98 -1.62
CA HIS A 185 -17.40 1.25 -2.98
C HIS A 185 -16.74 2.51 -3.57
N LEU A 186 -16.79 3.64 -2.86
CA LEU A 186 -16.27 4.92 -3.34
C LEU A 186 -14.74 4.94 -3.46
N ASN A 187 -14.03 4.19 -2.61
CA ASN A 187 -12.58 4.07 -2.65
C ASN A 187 -12.06 2.90 -3.51
N SER A 188 -12.95 2.07 -4.07
CA SER A 188 -12.59 1.04 -5.04
C SER A 188 -12.07 1.63 -6.36
N LYS A 189 -11.36 0.82 -7.17
CA LYS A 189 -10.90 1.23 -8.52
C LYS A 189 -12.07 1.73 -9.38
N PHE A 190 -13.21 1.04 -9.34
CA PHE A 190 -14.41 1.45 -10.06
C PHE A 190 -14.98 2.76 -9.52
N GLY A 191 -15.13 2.89 -8.19
CA GLY A 191 -15.64 4.10 -7.55
C GLY A 191 -14.81 5.32 -7.92
N LYS A 192 -13.49 5.23 -7.82
CA LYS A 192 -12.56 6.30 -8.23
C LYS A 192 -12.69 6.64 -9.73
N ALA A 193 -12.79 5.64 -10.61
CA ALA A 193 -13.00 5.89 -12.03
C ALA A 193 -14.34 6.59 -12.32
N LYS A 194 -15.42 6.19 -11.61
CA LYS A 194 -16.72 6.84 -11.73
C LYS A 194 -16.68 8.30 -11.27
N LEU A 195 -16.02 8.58 -10.14
CA LEU A 195 -15.83 9.93 -9.61
C LEU A 195 -15.01 10.80 -10.56
N PHE A 196 -13.94 10.26 -11.13
CA PHE A 196 -13.10 10.95 -12.11
C PHE A 196 -13.88 11.37 -13.37
N ASN A 197 -14.79 10.51 -13.84
CA ASN A 197 -15.65 10.79 -15.00
C ASN A 197 -16.84 11.70 -14.67
N LEU A 198 -17.32 11.68 -13.43
CA LEU A 198 -18.44 12.50 -12.97
C LEU A 198 -18.03 13.94 -12.66
N CYS A 199 -16.81 14.15 -12.19
CA CYS A 199 -16.38 15.45 -11.70
C CYS A 199 -16.30 16.50 -12.82
N ARG A 200 -16.72 17.73 -12.49
CA ARG A 200 -16.65 18.86 -13.42
C ARG A 200 -15.40 19.68 -13.15
N ASN A 201 -14.59 19.89 -14.18
CA ASN A 201 -13.45 20.79 -14.10
C ASN A 201 -13.92 22.25 -13.97
N ILE A 202 -13.40 22.93 -12.95
CA ILE A 202 -13.56 24.36 -12.69
C ILE A 202 -12.16 24.90 -12.47
N ILE A 203 -11.62 25.72 -13.38
CA ILE A 203 -10.28 26.36 -13.36
C ILE A 203 -9.36 25.86 -12.22
N GLY A 204 -8.60 24.80 -12.49
CA GLY A 204 -7.61 24.24 -11.55
C GLY A 204 -8.16 23.30 -10.46
N MET A 205 -9.47 23.07 -10.39
CA MET A 205 -10.14 22.20 -9.43
C MET A 205 -11.23 21.35 -10.11
N ALA A 206 -11.70 20.33 -9.41
CA ALA A 206 -12.82 19.50 -9.77
C ALA A 206 -13.89 19.55 -8.66
N ASN A 207 -15.16 19.49 -9.06
CA ASN A 207 -16.30 19.50 -8.14
C ASN A 207 -17.25 18.33 -8.38
N ILE A 208 -17.78 17.76 -7.30
CA ILE A 208 -18.94 16.85 -7.30
C ILE A 208 -19.92 17.35 -6.24
N ASN A 209 -21.10 17.81 -6.65
CA ASN A 209 -22.08 18.35 -5.72
C ASN A 209 -22.91 17.24 -5.04
N ALA A 210 -23.73 17.60 -4.04
CA ALA A 210 -24.54 16.63 -3.29
C ALA A 210 -25.58 15.88 -4.14
N GLN A 211 -26.11 16.49 -5.20
CA GLN A 211 -27.05 15.82 -6.11
C GLN A 211 -26.30 14.78 -6.96
N GLU A 212 -25.12 15.12 -7.45
CA GLU A 212 -24.25 14.19 -8.18
C GLU A 212 -23.79 13.03 -7.29
N LEU A 213 -23.40 13.30 -6.05
CA LEU A 213 -23.08 12.27 -5.05
C LEU A 213 -24.27 11.34 -4.78
N ARG A 214 -25.46 11.90 -4.56
CA ARG A 214 -26.69 11.12 -4.34
C ARG A 214 -27.02 10.21 -5.51
N ALA A 215 -26.73 10.64 -6.75
CA ALA A 215 -27.03 9.88 -7.96
C ALA A 215 -26.01 8.78 -8.30
N ILE A 216 -24.95 8.61 -7.50
CA ILE A 216 -23.97 7.55 -7.74
C ILE A 216 -24.65 6.18 -7.54
N PRO A 217 -24.62 5.30 -8.55
CA PRO A 217 -25.20 3.97 -8.43
C PRO A 217 -24.33 3.07 -7.56
N ILE A 218 -24.97 2.29 -6.69
CA ILE A 218 -24.30 1.39 -5.76
C ILE A 218 -25.14 0.10 -5.61
N LEU A 219 -24.46 -1.02 -5.37
CA LEU A 219 -25.14 -2.28 -5.08
C LEU A 219 -25.63 -2.29 -3.63
N LYS A 220 -26.75 -2.96 -3.35
CA LYS A 220 -27.31 -3.12 -2.00
C LYS A 220 -27.25 -4.59 -1.56
N PRO A 221 -26.06 -5.08 -1.14
CA PRO A 221 -25.93 -6.42 -0.59
C PRO A 221 -26.57 -6.51 0.81
N PRO A 222 -26.85 -7.73 1.33
CA PRO A 222 -27.37 -7.90 2.69
C PRO A 222 -26.49 -7.24 3.76
N LEU A 223 -27.12 -6.60 4.76
CA LEU A 223 -26.45 -5.88 5.85
C LEU A 223 -25.40 -6.74 6.56
N GLU A 224 -25.63 -8.05 6.70
CA GLU A 224 -24.68 -8.98 7.30
C GLU A 224 -23.34 -9.02 6.57
N LEU A 225 -23.34 -9.00 5.22
CA LEU A 225 -22.11 -8.97 4.43
C LEU A 225 -21.42 -7.61 4.53
N GLN A 226 -22.19 -6.53 4.56
CA GLN A 226 -21.66 -5.18 4.78
C GLN A 226 -20.93 -5.09 6.13
N ASN A 227 -21.51 -5.65 7.19
CA ASN A 227 -20.90 -5.70 8.52
C ASN A 227 -19.65 -6.58 8.56
N LYS A 228 -19.65 -7.74 7.86
CA LYS A 228 -18.44 -8.58 7.72
C LYS A 228 -17.30 -7.81 7.07
N PHE A 229 -17.59 -7.05 6.01
CA PHE A 229 -16.59 -6.19 5.37
C PHE A 229 -16.08 -5.11 6.32
N ALA A 230 -16.97 -4.45 7.07
CA ALA A 230 -16.58 -3.46 8.08
C ALA A 230 -15.61 -4.03 9.13
N THR A 231 -15.82 -5.26 9.60
CA THR A 231 -14.90 -5.94 10.52
C THR A 231 -13.52 -6.20 9.89
N ILE A 232 -13.46 -6.51 8.58
CA ILE A 232 -12.19 -6.68 7.86
C ILE A 232 -11.46 -5.34 7.75
N VAL A 233 -12.19 -4.27 7.40
CA VAL A 233 -11.65 -2.90 7.34
C VAL A 233 -11.09 -2.47 8.68
N GLU A 234 -11.81 -2.70 9.79
CA GLU A 234 -11.35 -2.37 11.14
C GLU A 234 -10.02 -3.06 11.49
N LYS A 235 -9.92 -4.36 11.20
CA LYS A 235 -8.68 -5.13 11.44
C LYS A 235 -7.52 -4.64 10.57
N ALA A 236 -7.76 -4.40 9.29
CA ALA A 236 -6.76 -3.90 8.36
C ALA A 236 -6.27 -2.50 8.76
N HIS A 237 -7.19 -1.62 9.16
CA HIS A 237 -6.88 -0.28 9.63
C HIS A 237 -6.03 -0.31 10.91
N ALA A 238 -6.34 -1.21 11.86
CA ALA A 238 -5.52 -1.38 13.06
C ALA A 238 -4.08 -1.83 12.73
N ILE A 239 -3.89 -2.71 11.74
CA ILE A 239 -2.55 -3.10 11.27
C ILE A 239 -1.87 -1.91 10.59
N LYS A 240 -2.59 -1.20 9.71
CA LYS A 240 -2.09 -0.04 8.98
C LYS A 240 -1.55 1.04 9.92
N PHE A 241 -2.31 1.36 10.97
CA PHE A 241 -1.92 2.33 11.98
C PHE A 241 -0.59 1.95 12.65
N ARG A 242 -0.41 0.68 13.04
CA ARG A 242 0.87 0.20 13.61
C ARG A 242 2.02 0.31 12.61
N TYR A 243 1.76 0.03 11.33
CA TYR A 243 2.79 0.14 10.30
C TYR A 243 3.16 1.58 9.99
N GLN A 244 2.22 2.53 10.07
CA GLN A 244 2.51 3.96 9.96
C GLN A 244 3.37 4.46 11.13
N GLN A 245 3.08 4.04 12.35
CA GLN A 245 3.93 4.35 13.51
C GLN A 245 5.34 3.77 13.34
N SER A 246 5.44 2.50 12.95
CA SER A 246 6.73 1.87 12.66
C SER A 246 7.50 2.58 11.55
N LEU A 247 6.82 3.11 10.52
CA LEU A 247 7.45 3.88 9.46
C LEU A 247 8.05 5.18 10.00
N ALA A 248 7.29 5.94 10.80
CA ALA A 248 7.77 7.17 11.42
C ALA A 248 8.97 6.93 12.35
N ASP A 249 8.96 5.83 13.11
CA ASP A 249 10.09 5.44 13.96
C ASP A 249 11.34 5.10 13.13
N LEU A 250 11.17 4.42 11.99
CA LEU A 250 12.27 4.09 11.07
C LEU A 250 12.85 5.34 10.39
N GLU A 251 12.01 6.28 9.96
CA GLU A 251 12.44 7.56 9.40
C GLU A 251 13.21 8.38 10.44
N THR A 252 12.70 8.44 11.68
CA THR A 252 13.41 9.08 12.79
C THR A 252 14.74 8.40 13.09
N LEU A 253 14.79 7.06 13.07
CA LEU A 253 16.01 6.30 13.25
C LEU A 253 17.03 6.61 12.15
N TYR A 254 16.59 6.66 10.89
CA TYR A 254 17.43 7.01 9.76
C TYR A 254 18.08 8.39 9.97
N ASP A 255 17.27 9.40 10.31
CA ASP A 255 17.75 10.76 10.54
C ASP A 255 18.81 10.81 11.65
N VAL A 256 18.56 10.14 12.78
CA VAL A 256 19.50 10.10 13.90
C VAL A 256 20.80 9.37 13.53
N VAL A 257 20.71 8.23 12.86
CA VAL A 257 21.89 7.43 12.46
C VAL A 257 22.72 8.18 11.44
N SER A 258 22.06 8.78 10.44
CA SER A 258 22.70 9.60 9.40
C SER A 258 23.46 10.77 10.03
N GLN A 259 22.81 11.54 10.90
CA GLN A 259 23.46 12.67 11.58
C GLN A 259 24.66 12.23 12.43
N LYS A 260 24.54 11.14 13.20
CA LYS A 260 25.65 10.62 14.01
C LYS A 260 26.81 10.11 13.15
N ALA A 261 26.50 9.46 12.03
CA ALA A 261 27.50 8.97 11.10
C ALA A 261 28.32 10.12 10.50
N PHE A 262 27.66 11.18 10.01
CA PHE A 262 28.36 12.34 9.45
C PHE A 262 29.11 13.18 10.49
N LYS A 263 28.73 13.12 11.78
CA LYS A 263 29.50 13.75 12.86
C LYS A 263 30.66 12.90 13.39
N GLY A 264 30.77 11.64 12.96
CA GLY A 264 31.75 10.70 13.51
C GLY A 264 31.44 10.24 14.94
N GLU A 265 30.20 10.41 15.40
CA GLU A 265 29.73 10.06 16.75
C GLU A 265 29.23 8.61 16.84
N LEU A 266 29.23 7.88 15.71
CA LEU A 266 28.74 6.52 15.62
C LEU A 266 29.84 5.52 16.03
N GLU A 267 29.57 4.69 17.03
CA GLU A 267 30.49 3.62 17.44
C GLU A 267 30.43 2.45 16.43
N LEU A 268 31.38 2.43 15.49
CA LEU A 268 31.42 1.47 14.37
C LEU A 268 32.19 0.18 14.66
N SER A 269 32.90 0.11 15.79
CA SER A 269 33.74 -1.04 16.19
C SER A 269 32.96 -2.36 16.29
N ARG A 270 31.67 -2.28 16.63
CA ARG A 270 30.74 -3.42 16.77
C ARG A 270 29.97 -3.73 15.49
N VAL A 271 30.06 -2.88 14.46
CA VAL A 271 29.39 -3.09 13.18
C VAL A 271 30.29 -3.97 12.31
N PRO A 272 29.85 -5.18 11.94
CA PRO A 272 30.64 -6.04 11.07
C PRO A 272 30.87 -5.35 9.72
N ILE A 273 32.08 -5.52 9.18
CA ILE A 273 32.38 -5.01 7.84
C ILE A 273 31.49 -5.80 6.85
N PRO A 274 30.73 -5.12 6.00
CA PRO A 274 29.86 -5.80 5.05
C PRO A 274 30.70 -6.60 4.05
N THR A 275 30.42 -7.88 3.87
CA THR A 275 31.02 -8.69 2.80
C THR A 275 30.44 -8.31 1.42
N GLN A 276 29.29 -7.64 1.40
CA GLN A 276 28.62 -7.04 0.24
C GLN A 276 27.99 -5.70 0.66
N ILE A 277 28.09 -4.67 -0.18
CA ILE A 277 27.47 -3.37 0.07
C ILE A 277 26.05 -3.42 -0.51
N PHE A 278 25.04 -3.32 0.36
CA PHE A 278 23.66 -3.14 -0.06
C PHE A 278 23.46 -1.66 -0.45
N PHE A 279 22.98 -1.41 -1.66
CA PHE A 279 22.42 -0.10 -2.04
C PHE A 279 20.92 -0.29 -2.24
N PRO A 280 20.05 0.55 -1.65
CA PRO A 280 18.65 0.55 -2.00
C PRO A 280 18.50 1.14 -3.40
N VAL A 281 17.70 0.48 -4.24
CA VAL A 281 17.35 0.97 -5.57
C VAL A 281 16.49 2.22 -5.40
N SER A 282 17.03 3.41 -5.67
CA SER A 282 16.29 4.66 -5.65
C SER A 282 15.70 4.97 -7.03
N GLY A 283 14.37 4.98 -7.12
CA GLY A 283 13.57 5.82 -8.02
C GLY A 283 13.85 5.77 -9.53
N GLU A 284 13.12 4.91 -10.24
CA GLU A 284 12.65 5.20 -11.59
C GLU A 284 11.12 5.07 -11.61
N GLU A 285 10.42 6.10 -12.09
CA GLU A 285 9.03 5.95 -12.58
C GLU A 285 9.04 5.01 -13.79
N PRO A 286 7.98 4.21 -14.01
CA PRO A 286 8.04 3.08 -14.92
C PRO A 286 7.97 3.54 -16.37
N GLU A 287 9.12 3.74 -17.00
CA GLU A 287 9.20 3.51 -18.43
C GLU A 287 9.27 1.99 -18.66
N HIS A 288 8.49 1.50 -19.62
CA HIS A 288 8.56 0.12 -20.07
C HIS A 288 9.99 -0.22 -20.49
N GLY A 289 10.70 -1.03 -19.70
CA GLY A 289 12.00 -1.56 -20.09
C GLY A 289 12.78 -2.16 -18.93
N ASP A 290 13.04 -3.45 -19.05
CA ASP A 290 14.05 -4.26 -18.35
C ASP A 290 13.99 -4.40 -16.82
N ALA A 291 13.56 -5.61 -16.44
CA ALA A 291 13.68 -6.14 -15.10
C ALA A 291 15.13 -6.01 -14.60
N VAL A 292 15.29 -5.27 -13.50
CA VAL A 292 16.52 -5.19 -12.71
C VAL A 292 16.95 -6.62 -12.35
N GLN A 293 18.06 -7.05 -12.95
CA GLN A 293 18.75 -8.30 -12.62
C GLN A 293 19.27 -8.21 -11.18
N HIS A 294 18.49 -8.74 -10.24
CA HIS A 294 19.06 -9.23 -8.99
C HIS A 294 19.92 -10.45 -9.33
N ILE A 295 21.24 -10.27 -9.38
CA ILE A 295 22.17 -11.38 -9.28
C ILE A 295 22.15 -11.82 -7.81
N ALA A 296 21.11 -12.59 -7.45
CA ALA A 296 21.20 -13.51 -6.33
C ALA A 296 22.29 -14.52 -6.68
N VAL A 297 23.15 -14.84 -5.72
CA VAL A 297 24.03 -16.02 -5.78
C VAL A 297 23.08 -17.22 -5.85
N GLY A 298 22.77 -17.65 -7.07
CA GLY A 298 21.56 -18.38 -7.40
C GLY A 298 21.67 -19.87 -7.14
N ASN A 299 20.59 -20.45 -6.61
CA ASN A 299 20.31 -21.86 -6.79
C ASN A 299 20.17 -22.10 -8.31
N TYR A 300 21.05 -22.93 -8.88
CA TYR A 300 21.10 -23.22 -10.30
C TYR A 300 20.00 -24.21 -10.68
N LEU A 301 19.03 -23.77 -11.47
CA LEU A 301 18.02 -24.66 -12.05
C LEU A 301 18.58 -25.30 -13.34
N PRO A 302 18.70 -26.64 -13.41
CA PRO A 302 19.39 -27.32 -14.49
C PRO A 302 18.61 -27.23 -15.81
N VAL A 303 19.34 -27.32 -16.93
CA VAL A 303 18.72 -27.58 -18.24
C VAL A 303 18.28 -29.03 -18.26
N THR A 304 17.00 -29.28 -18.53
CA THR A 304 16.42 -30.63 -18.51
C THR A 304 15.87 -31.03 -19.87
N ASN A 305 15.63 -32.33 -20.08
CA ASN A 305 15.05 -32.82 -21.34
C ASN A 305 13.58 -32.38 -21.52
N SER A 306 12.93 -31.93 -20.44
CA SER A 306 11.55 -31.44 -20.41
C SER A 306 11.43 -29.97 -20.84
N LEU A 307 12.55 -29.23 -20.96
CA LEU A 307 12.58 -27.80 -21.29
C LEU A 307 11.89 -27.45 -22.63
N PRO A 308 12.15 -28.18 -23.74
CA PRO A 308 11.57 -27.84 -25.04
C PRO A 308 10.04 -27.97 -25.06
N SER A 309 9.50 -29.02 -24.43
CA SER A 309 8.04 -29.25 -24.36
C SER A 309 7.35 -28.35 -23.33
N ALA A 310 8.07 -27.88 -22.31
CA ALA A 310 7.50 -27.02 -21.28
C ALA A 310 6.99 -25.68 -21.81
N LEU A 311 7.44 -25.24 -22.98
CA LEU A 311 6.96 -23.98 -23.57
C LEU A 311 5.58 -24.11 -24.24
N ASP A 312 5.10 -25.33 -24.48
CA ASP A 312 3.90 -25.56 -25.29
C ASP A 312 2.60 -25.23 -24.55
N ASN A 313 2.47 -25.63 -23.28
CA ASN A 313 1.29 -25.36 -22.44
C ASN A 313 1.55 -25.66 -20.95
N ALA A 314 0.61 -25.27 -20.09
CA ALA A 314 0.71 -25.45 -18.64
C ALA A 314 0.80 -26.93 -18.19
N GLU A 315 0.23 -27.88 -18.95
CA GLU A 315 0.34 -29.30 -18.63
C GLU A 315 1.77 -29.80 -18.89
N ALA A 316 2.35 -29.40 -20.02
CA ALA A 316 3.72 -29.76 -20.39
C ALA A 316 4.78 -29.12 -19.48
N ARG A 317 4.45 -28.01 -18.79
CA ARG A 317 5.33 -27.38 -17.78
C ARG A 317 5.47 -28.15 -16.48
N LYS A 318 4.50 -28.99 -16.12
CA LYS A 318 4.48 -29.68 -14.82
C LYS A 318 5.75 -30.48 -14.57
N SER A 319 6.18 -31.30 -15.52
CA SER A 319 7.39 -32.11 -15.40
C SER A 319 8.64 -31.26 -15.17
N LEU A 320 8.77 -30.14 -15.88
CA LEU A 320 9.87 -29.20 -15.68
C LEU A 320 9.86 -28.59 -14.27
N ILE A 321 8.67 -28.20 -13.81
CA ILE A 321 8.48 -27.60 -12.48
C ILE A 321 8.89 -28.59 -11.38
N GLU A 322 8.51 -29.86 -11.47
CA GLU A 322 8.89 -30.88 -10.48
C GLU A 322 10.41 -31.10 -10.45
N GLU A 323 11.05 -31.25 -11.60
CA GLU A 323 12.51 -31.40 -11.71
C GLU A 323 13.27 -30.19 -11.14
N TRP A 324 12.74 -28.99 -11.38
CA TRP A 324 13.30 -27.75 -10.84
C TRP A 324 13.06 -27.59 -9.33
N LEU A 325 11.91 -28.02 -8.80
CA LEU A 325 11.64 -28.02 -7.36
C LEU A 325 12.61 -28.93 -6.62
N GLU A 326 12.86 -30.13 -7.16
CA GLU A 326 13.83 -31.08 -6.59
C GLU A 326 15.25 -30.50 -6.60
N ALA A 327 15.70 -29.97 -7.74
CA ALA A 327 17.01 -29.33 -7.85
C ALA A 327 17.14 -28.12 -6.92
N TYR A 328 16.09 -27.31 -6.80
CA TYR A 328 16.06 -26.12 -5.96
C TYR A 328 16.17 -26.48 -4.47
N ILE A 329 15.39 -27.46 -4.01
CA ILE A 329 15.39 -27.89 -2.61
C ILE A 329 16.71 -28.54 -2.22
N ALA A 330 17.34 -29.30 -3.12
CA ALA A 330 18.67 -29.87 -2.90
C ALA A 330 19.76 -28.80 -2.65
N GLN A 331 19.54 -27.57 -3.11
CA GLN A 331 20.49 -26.47 -3.01
C GLN A 331 20.21 -25.53 -1.82
N LEU A 332 19.05 -25.64 -1.16
CA LEU A 332 18.67 -24.73 -0.07
C LEU A 332 19.55 -24.85 1.18
N GLY A 333 20.20 -26.00 1.41
CA GLY A 333 20.98 -26.22 2.62
C GLY A 333 20.13 -25.98 3.88
N ASN A 334 20.51 -24.99 4.69
CA ASN A 334 19.80 -24.59 5.91
C ASN A 334 18.73 -23.50 5.72
N SER A 335 18.60 -22.97 4.51
CA SER A 335 17.65 -21.92 4.14
C SER A 335 16.22 -22.47 4.09
N SER A 336 15.27 -21.57 4.34
CA SER A 336 13.85 -21.87 4.30
C SER A 336 13.36 -21.94 2.85
N PHE A 337 12.53 -22.93 2.53
CA PHE A 337 11.87 -23.04 1.24
C PHE A 337 10.70 -22.05 1.14
N SER A 338 10.69 -21.26 0.07
CA SER A 338 9.62 -20.33 -0.27
C SER A 338 9.11 -20.62 -1.69
N VAL A 339 7.81 -20.86 -1.83
CA VAL A 339 7.16 -21.03 -3.14
C VAL A 339 7.35 -19.79 -4.01
N HIS A 340 7.28 -18.61 -3.40
CA HIS A 340 7.44 -17.36 -4.13
C HIS A 340 8.87 -17.19 -4.67
N GLU A 341 9.87 -17.46 -3.85
CA GLU A 341 11.28 -17.37 -4.27
C GLU A 341 11.62 -18.42 -5.34
N PHE A 342 11.08 -19.63 -5.20
CA PHE A 342 11.20 -20.67 -6.24
C PHE A 342 10.60 -20.21 -7.56
N MET A 343 9.35 -19.70 -7.55
CA MET A 343 8.68 -19.23 -8.77
C MET A 343 9.43 -18.07 -9.43
N MET A 344 9.97 -17.13 -8.65
CA MET A 344 10.80 -16.05 -9.17
C MET A 344 12.08 -16.59 -9.82
N THR A 345 12.73 -17.56 -9.19
CA THR A 345 13.95 -18.21 -9.71
C THR A 345 13.66 -18.98 -10.99
N ALA A 346 12.56 -19.74 -11.04
CA ALA A 346 12.11 -20.49 -12.20
C ALA A 346 11.73 -19.58 -13.38
N GLN A 347 11.02 -18.49 -13.09
CA GLN A 347 10.63 -17.49 -14.09
C GLN A 347 11.85 -16.78 -14.69
N ALA A 348 12.82 -16.40 -13.84
CA ALA A 348 14.07 -15.80 -14.29
C ALA A 348 14.88 -16.78 -15.16
N ARG A 349 14.90 -18.07 -14.78
CA ARG A 349 15.60 -19.11 -15.55
C ARG A 349 14.98 -19.36 -16.92
N LEU A 350 13.64 -19.38 -17.02
CA LEU A 350 12.97 -19.49 -18.32
C LEU A 350 13.30 -18.30 -19.23
N ALA A 351 13.29 -17.08 -18.68
CA ALA A 351 13.62 -15.88 -19.43
C ALA A 351 15.08 -15.86 -19.91
N GLU A 352 16.02 -16.43 -19.15
CA GLU A 352 17.42 -16.60 -19.57
C GLU A 352 17.56 -17.61 -20.72
N LEU A 353 16.86 -18.74 -20.65
CA LEU A 353 16.99 -19.83 -21.63
C LEU A 353 16.17 -19.57 -22.91
N TYR A 354 15.09 -18.81 -22.80
CA TYR A 354 14.16 -18.49 -23.91
C TYR A 354 13.73 -17.01 -23.85
N PRO A 355 14.63 -16.06 -24.13
CA PRO A 355 14.36 -14.62 -24.03
C PRO A 355 13.25 -14.14 -24.99
N ASP A 356 13.03 -14.84 -26.09
CA ASP A 356 12.06 -14.48 -27.13
C ASP A 356 10.65 -15.08 -26.89
N VAL A 357 10.45 -15.81 -25.79
CA VAL A 357 9.17 -16.45 -25.46
C VAL A 357 8.57 -15.80 -24.21
N ASP A 358 7.43 -15.11 -24.37
CA ASP A 358 6.63 -14.56 -23.25
C ASP A 358 5.91 -15.70 -22.51
N SER A 359 6.70 -16.55 -21.84
CA SER A 359 6.23 -17.62 -20.99
C SER A 359 6.19 -17.12 -19.55
N LYS A 360 4.98 -17.05 -18.97
CA LYS A 360 4.78 -16.69 -17.56
C LYS A 360 4.12 -17.84 -16.82
N PHE A 361 4.61 -18.11 -15.62
CA PHE A 361 3.93 -18.99 -14.68
C PHE A 361 2.57 -18.38 -14.33
N GLY A 362 1.52 -19.16 -14.54
CA GLY A 362 0.14 -18.76 -14.26
C GLY A 362 -0.44 -19.47 -13.03
N GLU A 363 -1.74 -19.30 -12.84
CA GLU A 363 -2.50 -19.91 -11.74
C GLU A 363 -2.40 -21.45 -11.73
N SER A 364 -2.44 -22.08 -12.92
CA SER A 364 -2.28 -23.54 -13.05
C SER A 364 -0.90 -24.03 -12.59
N ASP A 365 0.16 -23.25 -12.84
CA ASP A 365 1.52 -23.61 -12.45
C ASP A 365 1.68 -23.46 -10.92
N TYR A 366 1.09 -22.41 -10.34
CA TYR A 366 1.06 -22.18 -8.89
C TYR A 366 0.35 -23.32 -8.13
N GLU A 367 -0.85 -23.70 -8.57
CA GLU A 367 -1.60 -24.79 -7.92
C GLU A 367 -0.87 -26.14 -8.03
N HIS A 368 -0.14 -26.36 -9.13
CA HIS A 368 0.72 -27.55 -9.25
C HIS A 368 1.90 -27.53 -8.27
N ILE A 369 2.62 -26.41 -8.14
CA ILE A 369 3.71 -26.24 -7.17
C ILE A 369 3.20 -26.47 -5.75
N LYS A 370 2.05 -25.88 -5.41
CA LYS A 370 1.42 -26.05 -4.10
C LYS A 370 1.05 -27.50 -3.82
N ALA A 371 0.46 -28.21 -4.78
CA ALA A 371 0.16 -29.63 -4.66
C ALA A 371 1.44 -30.46 -4.44
N TRP A 372 2.52 -30.14 -5.17
CA TRP A 372 3.82 -30.76 -4.98
C TRP A 372 4.38 -30.53 -3.57
N VAL A 373 4.31 -29.30 -3.04
CA VAL A 373 4.78 -28.97 -1.68
C VAL A 373 4.04 -29.78 -0.61
N PHE A 374 2.72 -29.94 -0.74
CA PHE A 374 1.95 -30.79 0.18
C PHE A 374 2.38 -32.26 0.10
N LYS A 375 2.67 -32.76 -1.11
CA LYS A 375 3.20 -34.11 -1.30
C LYS A 375 4.59 -34.26 -0.68
N ALA A 376 5.48 -33.28 -0.86
CA ALA A 376 6.82 -33.24 -0.30
C ALA A 376 6.82 -33.25 1.24
N LEU A 377 5.87 -32.52 1.85
CA LEU A 377 5.61 -32.58 3.30
C LEU A 377 5.15 -33.96 3.75
N ALA A 378 4.26 -34.62 2.98
CA ALA A 378 3.73 -35.93 3.32
C ALA A 378 4.78 -37.06 3.23
N ILE A 379 5.70 -36.98 2.26
CA ILE A 379 6.78 -37.96 2.07
C ILE A 379 8.05 -37.62 2.86
N GLY A 380 8.10 -36.46 3.53
CA GLY A 380 9.18 -36.06 4.43
C GLY A 380 10.40 -35.43 3.76
N THR A 381 10.33 -35.03 2.49
CA THR A 381 11.41 -34.28 1.81
C THR A 381 11.42 -32.80 2.20
N LEU A 382 10.27 -32.27 2.63
CA LEU A 382 10.16 -31.00 3.34
C LEU A 382 9.62 -31.25 4.76
N LYS A 383 10.04 -30.43 5.71
CA LYS A 383 9.48 -30.42 7.07
C LYS A 383 9.10 -29.01 7.51
N GLN A 384 8.09 -28.93 8.36
CA GLN A 384 7.75 -27.70 9.08
C GLN A 384 8.65 -27.57 10.31
N VAL A 385 9.31 -26.42 10.45
CA VAL A 385 10.14 -26.08 11.61
C VAL A 385 9.66 -24.75 12.16
N PHE A 386 9.50 -24.66 13.47
CA PHE A 386 9.19 -23.39 14.12
C PHE A 386 10.48 -22.56 14.26
N ASN A 387 10.47 -21.34 13.74
CA ASN A 387 11.56 -20.38 13.90
C ASN A 387 11.22 -19.46 15.09
N ASP A 388 11.93 -19.65 16.21
CA ASP A 388 11.74 -18.88 17.44
C ASP A 388 12.13 -17.40 17.30
N ALA A 389 13.03 -17.05 16.38
CA ALA A 389 13.48 -15.67 16.17
C ALA A 389 12.40 -14.83 15.46
N ASP A 390 11.69 -15.44 14.52
CA ASP A 390 10.67 -14.77 13.69
C ASP A 390 9.23 -15.17 14.05
N ASN A 391 9.06 -16.03 15.06
CA ASN A 391 7.78 -16.53 15.58
C ASN A 391 6.86 -17.05 14.46
N CYS A 392 7.41 -17.82 13.53
CA CYS A 392 6.72 -18.33 12.35
C CYS A 392 7.09 -19.78 12.05
N ILE A 393 6.26 -20.46 11.25
CA ILE A 393 6.53 -21.81 10.75
C ILE A 393 7.23 -21.69 9.40
N GLU A 394 8.41 -22.27 9.29
CA GLU A 394 9.21 -22.34 8.07
C GLU A 394 9.16 -23.74 7.47
N LEU A 395 9.25 -23.81 6.15
CA LEU A 395 9.48 -25.07 5.44
C LEU A 395 10.99 -25.24 5.25
N LYS A 396 11.57 -26.36 5.67
CA LYS A 396 12.98 -26.66 5.44
C LYS A 396 13.16 -27.96 4.70
N ALA A 397 14.14 -27.99 3.80
CA ALA A 397 14.60 -29.21 3.15
C ALA A 397 15.05 -30.22 4.22
N VAL A 398 14.65 -31.47 4.07
CA VAL A 398 15.22 -32.59 4.82
C VAL A 398 16.32 -33.16 3.93
N LEU A 399 17.57 -32.79 4.22
CA LEU A 399 18.73 -33.38 3.55
C LEU A 399 18.73 -34.89 3.84
N VAL A 400 18.62 -35.71 2.79
CA VAL A 400 18.80 -37.17 2.86
C VAL A 400 20.29 -37.50 2.95
#